data_AF-A0AAW5L9U7-F1
#
_entry.id   AF-A0AAW5L9U7-F1
#
_cell.length_a   1.000
_cell.length_b   1.000
_cell.length_c   1.000
_cell.angle_alpha   90.00
_cell.angle_beta   90.00
_cell.angle_gamma   90.00
#
_symmetry.space_group_name_H-M   'P 1'
#
loop_
_entity.id
_entity.type
_entity.pdbx_description
1 polymer ?
#
loop_
_entity_poly.entity_id
_entity_poly.type
_entity_poly.pdbx_seq_one_letter_code
_entity_poly.pdbx_strand_id
1 'polypeptide(L)'
;MLFTLCLVFSLSTSVFADRILLIPDVPKTPYRGGVGLYEGVVAHSTATPEAPAINIQRYETRTWRNAFVHYAVDWNETIQIADTKY
;
A
#
# COMPACT_ATOMS: atom_id res chain seq x y z
N MET A 1 -8.18 -17.86 51.18
CA MET A 1 -7.50 -17.98 49.87
C MET A 1 -8.27 -17.11 48.89
N LEU A 2 -7.73 -15.94 48.55
CA LEU A 2 -8.40 -14.99 47.64
C LEU A 2 -7.90 -15.28 46.22
N PHE A 3 -8.75 -15.90 45.39
CA PHE A 3 -8.45 -16.17 43.99
C PHE A 3 -8.59 -14.87 43.20
N THR A 4 -7.47 -14.22 42.88
CA THR A 4 -7.44 -13.11 41.93
C THR A 4 -7.55 -13.67 40.53
N LEU A 5 -8.75 -13.56 39.93
CA LEU A 5 -9.00 -13.87 38.53
C LEU A 5 -8.46 -12.73 37.66
N CYS A 6 -7.25 -12.90 37.12
CA CYS A 6 -6.70 -11.99 36.11
C CYS A 6 -7.42 -12.21 34.78
N LEU A 7 -8.46 -11.41 34.51
CA LEU A 7 -9.10 -11.35 33.20
C LEU A 7 -8.16 -10.60 32.23
N VAL A 8 -7.38 -11.33 31.44
CA VAL A 8 -6.57 -10.75 30.37
C VAL A 8 -7.51 -10.40 29.22
N PHE A 9 -7.96 -9.15 29.19
CA PHE A 9 -8.73 -8.62 28.06
C PHE A 9 -7.75 -8.31 26.91
N SER A 10 -7.64 -9.20 25.93
CA SER A 10 -6.88 -8.94 24.70
C SER A 10 -7.69 -7.99 23.81
N LEU A 11 -7.31 -6.72 23.81
CA LEU A 11 -7.85 -5.75 22.86
C LEU A 11 -7.16 -5.97 21.50
N SER A 12 -7.85 -6.57 20.55
CA SER A 12 -7.38 -6.64 19.16
C SER A 12 -7.48 -5.24 18.56
N THR A 13 -6.38 -4.49 18.55
CA THR A 13 -6.27 -3.29 17.73
C THR A 13 -6.16 -3.74 16.27
N SER A 14 -7.16 -3.41 15.46
CA SER A 14 -7.05 -3.52 13.99
C SER A 14 -6.09 -2.43 13.51
N VAL A 15 -4.78 -2.70 13.61
CA VAL A 15 -3.75 -1.86 13.02
C VAL A 15 -3.82 -2.06 11.51
N PHE A 16 -4.08 -0.99 10.77
CA PHE A 16 -3.92 -0.97 9.32
C PHE A 16 -2.48 -1.35 8.99
N ALA A 17 -2.28 -2.36 8.14
CA ALA A 17 -0.95 -2.82 7.80
C ALA A 17 -0.35 -1.92 6.72
N ASP A 18 0.85 -1.38 6.97
CA ASP A 18 1.64 -0.69 5.96
C ASP A 18 2.73 -1.63 5.43
N ARG A 19 2.71 -1.91 4.13
CA ARG A 19 3.69 -2.78 3.46
C ARG A 19 4.40 -2.04 2.34
N ILE A 20 5.67 -2.39 2.13
CA ILE A 20 6.46 -1.94 0.99
C ILE A 20 6.77 -3.17 0.13
N LEU A 21 6.14 -3.27 -1.04
CA LEU A 21 6.25 -4.38 -1.98
C LEU A 21 6.58 -3.84 -3.38
N LEU A 22 7.79 -3.27 -3.49
CA LEU A 22 8.25 -2.61 -4.72
C LEU A 22 8.36 -3.60 -5.89
N ILE A 23 7.89 -3.18 -7.05
CA ILE A 23 8.20 -3.86 -8.32
C ILE A 23 9.62 -3.45 -8.73
N PRO A 24 10.58 -4.38 -8.90
CA PRO A 24 11.99 -4.05 -9.04
C PRO A 24 12.34 -3.27 -10.33
N ASP A 25 11.62 -3.52 -11.43
CA ASP A 25 12.02 -3.06 -12.77
C ASP A 25 11.15 -1.91 -13.32
N VAL A 26 10.30 -1.29 -12.50
CA VAL A 26 9.52 -0.13 -12.96
C VAL A 26 10.45 1.06 -13.28
N PRO A 27 10.13 1.88 -14.31
CA PRO A 27 10.95 3.02 -14.67
C PRO A 27 11.11 4.01 -13.52
N LYS A 28 12.32 4.55 -13.35
CA LYS A 28 12.64 5.61 -12.38
C LYS A 28 12.88 6.94 -13.09
N THR A 29 11.79 7.52 -13.61
CA THR A 29 11.84 8.82 -14.31
C THR A 29 11.64 9.92 -13.28
N PRO A 30 12.49 10.96 -13.20
CA PRO A 30 12.27 12.06 -12.26
C PRO A 30 10.99 12.86 -12.58
N TYR A 31 10.34 13.39 -11.55
CA TYR A 31 9.32 14.43 -11.71
C TYR A 31 9.90 15.68 -12.39
N ARG A 32 9.02 16.57 -12.86
CA ARG A 32 9.38 17.85 -13.50
C ARG A 32 10.35 18.69 -12.66
N GLY A 33 10.18 18.71 -11.34
CA GLY A 33 11.05 19.43 -10.41
C GLY A 33 12.36 18.70 -10.06
N GLY A 34 12.46 17.40 -10.35
CA GLY A 34 13.56 16.53 -9.94
C GLY A 34 13.11 15.35 -9.08
N VAL A 35 14.07 14.51 -8.68
CA VAL A 35 13.83 13.30 -7.88
C VAL A 35 13.28 13.69 -6.50
N GLY A 36 12.14 13.11 -6.11
CA GLY A 36 11.48 13.37 -4.83
C GLY A 36 10.68 14.68 -4.77
N LEU A 37 10.61 15.42 -5.87
CA LEU A 37 9.93 16.72 -5.94
C LEU A 37 8.58 16.58 -6.65
N TYR A 38 7.73 15.66 -6.17
CA TYR A 38 6.33 15.55 -6.62
C TYR A 38 5.53 16.76 -6.15
N GLU A 39 4.56 17.19 -6.96
CA GLU A 39 3.81 18.43 -6.72
C GLU A 39 2.47 18.20 -5.98
N GLY A 40 2.05 16.94 -5.85
CA GLY A 40 0.83 16.54 -5.18
C GLY A 40 0.54 15.05 -5.32
N VAL A 41 -0.64 14.62 -4.87
CA VAL A 41 -1.11 13.23 -4.92
C VAL A 41 -2.44 13.17 -5.67
N VAL A 42 -2.62 12.13 -6.50
CA VAL A 42 -3.88 11.86 -7.20
C VAL A 42 -4.53 10.62 -6.60
N ALA A 43 -5.79 10.74 -6.19
CA ALA A 43 -6.58 9.61 -5.71
C ALA A 43 -7.31 8.95 -6.88
N HIS A 44 -7.19 7.63 -7.01
CA HIS A 44 -7.90 6.81 -7.99
C HIS A 44 -8.69 5.72 -7.28
N SER A 45 -9.88 5.39 -7.81
CA SER A 45 -10.58 4.16 -7.46
C SER A 45 -10.22 3.08 -8.47
N THR A 46 -10.12 1.83 -8.03
CA THR A 46 -9.87 0.69 -8.91
C THR A 46 -11.09 0.44 -9.78
N ALA A 47 -10.87 0.08 -11.05
CA ALA A 47 -11.95 -0.36 -11.96
C ALA A 47 -12.51 -1.76 -11.62
N THR A 48 -12.13 -2.30 -10.46
CA THR A 48 -12.61 -3.56 -9.89
C THR A 48 -13.10 -3.25 -8.48
N PRO A 49 -14.42 -3.35 -8.22
CA PRO A 49 -14.98 -3.13 -6.89
C PRO A 49 -14.35 -4.08 -5.86
N GLU A 50 -14.04 -3.54 -4.68
CA GLU A 50 -13.62 -4.29 -3.50
C GLU A 50 -12.42 -5.23 -3.71
N ALA A 51 -11.51 -4.89 -4.64
CA ALA A 51 -10.28 -5.64 -4.83
C ALA A 51 -9.29 -5.36 -3.68
N PRO A 52 -8.76 -6.38 -2.99
CA PRO A 52 -7.70 -6.19 -2.01
C PRO A 52 -6.45 -5.55 -2.61
N ALA A 53 -5.76 -4.70 -1.85
CA ALA A 53 -4.56 -3.98 -2.28
C ALA A 53 -3.46 -4.93 -2.76
N ILE A 54 -3.31 -6.10 -2.10
CA ILE A 54 -2.36 -7.14 -2.54
C ILE A 54 -2.68 -7.71 -3.93
N ASN A 55 -3.96 -7.77 -4.31
CA ASN A 55 -4.34 -8.23 -5.64
C ASN A 55 -3.98 -7.19 -6.71
N ILE A 56 -4.10 -5.90 -6.40
CA ILE A 56 -3.64 -4.82 -7.26
C ILE A 56 -2.12 -4.88 -7.43
N GLN A 57 -1.36 -5.03 -6.34
CA GLN A 57 0.10 -5.16 -6.38
C GLN A 57 0.54 -6.35 -7.28
N ARG A 58 -0.10 -7.51 -7.15
CA ARG A 58 0.20 -8.70 -7.97
C ARG A 58 -0.20 -8.54 -9.44
N TYR A 59 -1.27 -7.80 -9.71
CA TYR A 59 -1.68 -7.48 -11.07
C TYR A 59 -0.66 -6.54 -11.73
N GLU A 60 -0.30 -5.45 -11.06
CA GLU A 60 0.68 -4.48 -11.57
C GLU A 60 2.07 -5.09 -11.74
N THR A 61 2.49 -5.98 -10.84
CA THR A 61 3.76 -6.73 -10.99
C THR A 61 3.88 -7.42 -12.36
N ARG A 62 2.75 -7.90 -12.91
CA ARG A 62 2.70 -8.61 -14.20
C ARG A 62 2.45 -7.68 -15.39
N THR A 63 1.89 -6.49 -15.16
CA THR A 63 1.32 -5.63 -16.20
C THR A 63 1.85 -4.20 -16.19
N TRP A 64 2.85 -3.89 -15.35
CA TRP A 64 3.37 -2.53 -15.12
C TRP A 64 3.81 -1.80 -16.40
N ARG A 65 4.19 -2.54 -17.45
CA ARG A 65 4.54 -1.96 -18.76
C ARG A 65 3.37 -1.22 -19.43
N ASN A 66 2.13 -1.49 -18.99
CA ASN A 66 0.94 -0.75 -19.41
C ASN A 66 0.62 0.39 -18.41
N ALA A 67 0.52 0.06 -17.12
CA ALA A 67 0.28 1.04 -16.06
C ALA A 67 0.71 0.48 -14.69
N PHE A 68 1.15 1.36 -13.79
CA PHE A 68 1.40 1.08 -12.38
C PHE A 68 1.17 2.35 -11.54
N VAL A 69 0.98 2.18 -10.23
CA VAL A 69 0.83 3.30 -9.27
C VAL A 69 1.83 3.23 -8.12
N HIS A 70 1.91 4.29 -7.31
CA HIS A 70 2.78 4.30 -6.12
C HIS A 70 2.21 3.48 -4.95
N TYR A 71 0.89 3.52 -4.76
CA TYR A 71 0.21 2.84 -3.66
C TYR A 71 -1.10 2.20 -4.10
N ALA A 72 -1.40 1.04 -3.50
CA ALA A 72 -2.76 0.50 -3.44
C ALA A 72 -3.20 0.48 -1.98
N VAL A 73 -4.45 0.86 -1.72
CA VAL A 73 -5.04 0.96 -0.38
C VAL A 73 -6.37 0.24 -0.37
N ASP A 74 -6.61 -0.56 0.66
CA ASP A 74 -7.91 -1.17 0.94
C ASP A 74 -8.30 -0.99 2.43
N TRP A 75 -9.35 -1.70 2.87
CA TRP A 75 -9.88 -1.61 4.24
C TRP A 75 -9.00 -2.27 5.31
N ASN A 76 -7.90 -2.91 4.93
CA ASN A 76 -6.97 -3.63 5.82
C ASN A 76 -5.54 -3.12 5.72
N GLU A 77 -5.09 -2.68 4.54
CA GLU A 77 -3.69 -2.39 4.29
C GLU A 77 -3.43 -1.28 3.25
N THR A 78 -2.27 -0.65 3.40
CA THR A 78 -1.64 0.20 2.39
C THR A 78 -0.39 -0.51 1.88
N ILE A 79 -0.26 -0.66 0.56
CA ILE A 79 0.91 -1.27 -0.07
C ILE A 79 1.57 -0.25 -0.97
N GLN A 80 2.83 0.07 -0.68
CA GLN A 80 3.70 0.80 -1.62
C GLN A 80 4.19 -0.15 -2.71
N ILE A 81 3.91 0.20 -3.97
CA ILE A 81 4.19 -0.61 -5.17
C ILE A 81 5.36 -0.03 -5.97
N ALA A 82 5.53 1.30 -5.95
CA ALA A 82 6.63 2.01 -6.63
C ALA A 82 7.22 3.10 -5.73
N ASP A 83 8.49 3.44 -5.99
CA ASP A 83 9.20 4.50 -5.27
C ASP A 83 8.54 5.86 -5.53
N THR A 84 8.16 6.59 -4.49
CA THR A 84 7.51 7.92 -4.59
C THR A 84 8.47 9.03 -4.96
N LYS A 85 9.76 8.73 -5.12
CA LYS A 85 10.76 9.71 -5.57
C LYS A 85 10.80 9.89 -7.08
N TYR A 86 10.13 9.02 -7.85
CA TYR A 86 10.22 8.99 -9.32
C TYR A 86 8.83 8.97 -9.92
#